data_AF-A0AAP6D0Z7-F1
#
_entry.id   AF-A0AAP6D0Z7-F1
#
_cell.length_a   1.000
_cell.length_b   1.000
_cell.length_c   1.000
_cell.angle_alpha   90.00
_cell.angle_beta   90.00
_cell.angle_gamma   90.00
#
_symmetry.space_group_name_H-M   'P 1'
#
loop_
_entity.id
_entity.type
_entity.pdbx_description
1 polymer ?
#
loop_
_entity_poly.entity_id
_entity_poly.type
_entity_poly.pdbx_seq_one_letter_code
_entity_poly.pdbx_strand_id
1 'polypeptide(L)'
;MTDFNTQQANNLSEHVSKKEAEMAEVLAKIVRDKYQWVAERKASQHLSTFQSDLLPSDRSFYDALSGDKTVFITECKKASPSKGLIRNDFDLDYIASVYNNYADAISVLTDEKYFQGSFDFLPQVRRQVKQPVLCK
;
A
#
# COMPACT_ATOMS: atom_id res chain seq x y z
N MET A 1 52.84 19.09 -7.87
CA MET A 1 51.43 19.51 -7.99
C MET A 1 50.67 18.30 -8.48
N THR A 2 50.11 17.53 -7.56
CA THR A 2 49.43 16.25 -7.84
C THR A 2 48.18 16.19 -6.96
N ASP A 3 47.04 16.41 -7.64
CA ASP A 3 45.74 15.76 -7.49
C ASP A 3 45.06 15.73 -6.11
N PHE A 4 44.45 16.87 -5.77
CA PHE A 4 43.26 16.94 -4.92
C PHE A 4 42.03 16.44 -5.70
N ASN A 5 41.80 15.12 -5.80
CA ASN A 5 40.45 14.57 -6.02
C ASN A 5 40.41 13.03 -6.02
N THR A 6 40.56 12.40 -4.86
CA THR A 6 40.05 11.02 -4.69
C THR A 6 39.78 10.69 -3.24
N GLN A 7 38.84 11.38 -2.59
CA GLN A 7 38.36 10.95 -1.27
C GLN A 7 37.03 11.62 -0.91
N GLN A 8 35.99 11.31 -1.68
CA GLN A 8 34.62 11.60 -1.25
C GLN A 8 33.60 10.63 -1.87
N ALA A 9 33.76 9.33 -1.57
CA ALA A 9 32.72 8.33 -1.79
C ALA A 9 33.01 7.10 -0.92
N ASN A 10 32.59 7.14 0.34
CA ASN A 10 32.18 5.99 1.15
C ASN A 10 32.04 6.41 2.61
N ASN A 11 30.93 7.08 2.94
CA ASN A 11 30.44 7.12 4.31
C ASN A 11 29.01 6.55 4.32
N LEU A 12 28.90 5.27 4.01
CA LEU A 12 27.77 4.45 4.45
C LEU A 12 28.23 3.80 5.76
N SER A 13 27.50 4.06 6.86
CA SER A 13 27.76 3.50 8.18
C SER A 13 27.96 1.99 8.11
N GLU A 14 28.94 1.46 8.87
CA GLU A 14 29.31 0.02 8.95
C GLU A 14 28.14 -0.93 9.33
N HIS A 15 26.96 -0.39 9.62
CA HIS A 15 25.78 -1.14 10.06
C HIS A 15 24.65 -1.25 9.03
N VAL A 16 24.77 -0.64 7.84
CA VAL A 16 23.73 -0.79 6.80
C VAL A 16 24.10 -1.93 5.87
N SER A 17 23.31 -3.00 5.90
CA SER A 17 23.49 -4.12 4.98
C SER A 17 23.17 -3.69 3.55
N LYS A 18 23.86 -4.28 2.56
CA LYS A 18 23.59 -4.05 1.13
C LYS A 18 22.10 -4.19 0.78
N LYS A 19 21.41 -5.14 1.42
CA LYS A 19 19.98 -5.41 1.26
C LYS A 19 19.09 -4.26 1.77
N GLU A 20 19.47 -3.60 2.85
CA GLU A 20 18.74 -2.42 3.36
C GLU A 20 18.92 -1.22 2.46
N ALA A 21 20.13 -1.00 1.92
CA ALA A 21 20.38 0.05 0.95
C ALA A 21 19.56 -0.16 -0.34
N GLU A 22 19.55 -1.39 -0.87
CA GLU A 22 18.72 -1.77 -2.03
C GLU A 22 17.22 -1.53 -1.75
N MET A 23 16.73 -1.86 -0.55
CA MET A 23 15.33 -1.66 -0.21
C MET A 23 14.96 -0.18 0.01
N ALA A 24 15.87 0.62 0.56
CA ALA A 24 15.70 2.07 0.62
C ALA A 24 15.57 2.68 -0.78
N GLU A 25 16.36 2.18 -1.75
CA GLU A 25 16.28 2.61 -3.15
C GLU A 25 14.94 2.21 -3.80
N VAL A 26 14.45 0.99 -3.53
CA VAL A 26 13.13 0.53 -3.98
C VAL A 26 12.02 1.43 -3.43
N LEU A 27 12.03 1.74 -2.13
CA LEU A 27 11.05 2.64 -1.52
C LEU A 27 11.10 4.04 -2.16
N ALA A 28 12.31 4.60 -2.33
CA ALA A 28 12.47 5.91 -2.95
C ALA A 28 11.94 5.93 -4.40
N LYS A 29 12.10 4.83 -5.14
CA LYS A 29 11.52 4.68 -6.48
C LYS A 29 9.98 4.60 -6.44
N ILE A 30 9.41 3.82 -5.53
CA ILE A 30 7.95 3.72 -5.36
C ILE A 30 7.34 5.09 -5.08
N VAL A 31 7.93 5.84 -4.14
CA VAL A 31 7.44 7.18 -3.78
C VAL A 31 7.50 8.15 -4.97
N ARG A 32 8.62 8.18 -5.72
CA ARG A 32 8.75 9.02 -6.92
C ARG A 32 7.68 8.70 -7.97
N ASP A 33 7.46 7.42 -8.26
CA ASP A 33 6.44 6.99 -9.21
C ASP A 33 5.03 7.33 -8.72
N LYS A 34 4.79 7.25 -7.39
CA LYS A 34 3.50 7.61 -6.79
C LYS A 34 3.20 9.10 -6.95
N TYR A 35 4.19 9.99 -6.84
CA TYR A 35 4.00 11.42 -7.11
C TYR A 35 3.51 11.68 -8.54
N GLN A 36 4.12 11.02 -9.52
CA GLN A 36 3.71 11.11 -10.93
C GLN A 36 2.28 10.59 -11.12
N TRP A 37 1.99 9.40 -10.58
CA TRP A 37 0.65 8.82 -10.63
C TRP A 37 -0.41 9.74 -9.98
N VAL A 38 -0.11 10.37 -8.85
CA VAL A 38 -1.05 11.31 -8.19
C VAL A 38 -1.27 12.55 -9.05
N ALA A 39 -0.23 13.08 -9.71
CA ALA A 39 -0.36 14.23 -10.60
C ALA A 39 -1.26 13.91 -11.80
N GLU A 40 -1.02 12.76 -12.46
CA GLU A 40 -1.84 12.26 -13.57
C GLU A 40 -3.29 11.98 -13.13
N ARG A 41 -3.47 11.38 -11.94
CA ARG A 41 -4.81 11.10 -11.40
C ARG A 41 -5.57 12.38 -11.08
N LYS A 42 -4.91 13.40 -10.54
CA LYS A 42 -5.52 14.72 -10.29
C LYS A 42 -5.93 15.43 -11.58
N ALA A 43 -5.17 15.26 -12.66
CA ALA A 43 -5.51 15.82 -13.98
C ALA A 43 -6.69 15.11 -14.64
N SER A 44 -6.85 13.80 -14.41
CA SER A 44 -7.97 13.02 -14.97
C SER A 44 -9.23 13.01 -14.07
N GLN A 45 -9.07 13.15 -12.75
CA GLN A 45 -10.14 13.17 -11.75
C GLN A 45 -9.87 14.30 -10.76
N HIS A 46 -10.36 15.49 -11.08
CA HIS A 46 -10.17 16.67 -10.25
C HIS A 46 -10.92 16.54 -8.91
N LEU A 47 -10.26 16.86 -7.80
CA LEU A 47 -10.85 16.78 -6.45
C LEU A 47 -12.18 17.56 -6.33
N SER A 48 -12.26 18.73 -6.97
CA SER A 48 -13.45 19.58 -6.98
C SER A 48 -14.69 18.91 -7.57
N THR A 49 -14.53 17.83 -8.36
CA THR A 49 -15.64 17.12 -8.99
C THR A 49 -16.37 16.17 -8.06
N PHE A 50 -15.79 15.81 -6.91
CA PHE A 50 -16.38 14.83 -5.99
C PHE A 50 -16.22 15.15 -4.51
N GLN A 51 -15.40 16.15 -4.15
CA GLN A 51 -15.11 16.46 -2.74
C GLN A 51 -16.37 16.78 -1.92
N SER A 52 -17.36 17.47 -2.50
CA SER A 52 -18.63 17.80 -1.84
C SER A 52 -19.47 16.57 -1.49
N ASP A 53 -19.26 15.47 -2.22
CA ASP A 53 -20.08 14.26 -2.14
C ASP A 53 -19.46 13.23 -1.19
N LEU A 54 -18.24 13.50 -0.68
CA LEU A 54 -17.55 12.63 0.27
C LEU A 54 -18.21 12.70 1.63
N LEU A 55 -18.55 11.52 2.15
CA LEU A 55 -19.04 11.34 3.51
C LEU A 55 -17.95 10.73 4.40
N PRO A 56 -17.91 11.07 5.70
CA PRO A 56 -17.10 10.36 6.66
C PRO A 56 -17.39 8.84 6.64
N SER A 57 -16.36 8.03 6.92
CA SER A 57 -16.54 6.59 7.06
C SER A 57 -17.53 6.30 8.19
N ASP A 58 -18.48 5.40 7.92
CA ASP A 58 -19.41 4.80 8.88
C ASP A 58 -18.80 3.63 9.67
N ARG A 59 -17.55 3.27 9.39
CA ARG A 59 -16.80 2.20 10.07
C ARG A 59 -15.58 2.79 10.75
N SER A 60 -15.49 2.59 12.06
CA SER A 60 -14.35 3.02 12.87
C SER A 60 -13.23 1.98 12.81
N PHE A 61 -12.09 2.36 12.23
CA PHE A 61 -10.90 1.53 12.21
C PHE A 61 -10.29 1.38 13.61
N TYR A 62 -10.25 2.46 14.39
CA TYR A 62 -9.67 2.43 15.74
C TYR A 62 -10.47 1.53 16.69
N ASP A 63 -11.80 1.60 16.65
CA ASP A 63 -12.63 0.76 17.53
C ASP A 63 -12.48 -0.73 17.17
N ALA A 64 -12.39 -1.07 15.89
CA ALA A 64 -12.19 -2.44 15.44
C ALA A 64 -10.85 -3.05 15.91
N LEU A 65 -9.84 -2.21 16.17
CA LEU A 65 -8.53 -2.64 16.66
C LEU A 65 -8.35 -2.49 18.18
N SER A 66 -9.36 -1.97 18.88
CA SER A 66 -9.31 -1.76 20.32
C SER A 66 -9.66 -3.02 21.11
N GLY A 67 -9.25 -3.05 22.38
CA GLY A 67 -9.53 -4.14 23.31
C GLY A 67 -8.33 -5.06 23.57
N ASP A 68 -8.54 -6.05 24.44
CA ASP A 68 -7.46 -6.88 24.98
C ASP A 68 -7.17 -8.14 24.14
N LYS A 69 -8.00 -8.43 23.14
CA LYS A 69 -7.80 -9.57 22.24
C LYS A 69 -6.76 -9.23 21.18
N THR A 70 -6.06 -10.25 20.68
CA THR A 70 -5.29 -10.11 19.45
C THR A 70 -6.21 -9.76 18.28
N VAL A 71 -5.81 -8.77 17.49
CA VAL A 71 -6.56 -8.29 16.33
C VAL A 71 -5.84 -8.64 15.03
N PHE A 72 -6.60 -8.96 13.99
CA PHE A 72 -6.05 -9.34 12.69
C PHE A 72 -6.47 -8.35 11.59
N ILE A 73 -5.45 -7.79 10.93
CA ILE A 73 -5.61 -7.07 9.66
C ILE A 73 -5.16 -7.99 8.53
N THR A 74 -6.11 -8.59 7.82
CA THR A 74 -5.82 -9.43 6.67
C THR A 74 -5.65 -8.57 5.42
N GLU A 75 -4.76 -8.95 4.50
CA GLU A 75 -4.41 -8.09 3.36
C GLU A 75 -4.66 -8.74 2.00
N CYS A 76 -5.44 -8.06 1.16
CA CYS A 76 -5.69 -8.45 -0.23
C CYS A 76 -4.50 -7.98 -1.09
N LYS A 77 -3.54 -8.87 -1.37
CA LYS A 77 -2.31 -8.56 -2.12
C LYS A 77 -2.07 -9.55 -3.26
N LYS A 78 -1.93 -9.01 -4.48
CA LYS A 78 -1.64 -9.80 -5.69
C LYS A 78 -0.14 -9.98 -5.93
N ALA A 79 0.64 -8.90 -5.81
CA ALA A 79 2.08 -8.90 -6.01
C ALA A 79 2.82 -8.03 -4.97
N SER A 80 4.15 -8.13 -4.93
CA SER A 80 5.00 -7.15 -4.23
C SER A 80 6.35 -6.98 -4.93
N PRO A 81 7.05 -5.84 -4.73
CA PRO A 81 8.40 -5.66 -5.27
C PRO A 81 9.40 -6.75 -4.85
N SER A 82 9.27 -7.24 -3.62
CA SER A 82 10.19 -8.21 -3.04
C SER A 82 9.93 -9.67 -3.45
N LYS A 83 8.69 -10.00 -3.84
CA LYS A 83 8.28 -11.39 -4.15
C LYS A 83 7.72 -11.56 -5.56
N GLY A 84 7.60 -10.48 -6.34
CA GLY A 84 6.91 -10.51 -7.62
C GLY A 84 5.44 -10.86 -7.45
N LEU A 85 4.89 -11.64 -8.38
CA LEU A 85 3.51 -12.12 -8.33
C LEU A 85 3.35 -13.16 -7.21
N ILE A 86 2.51 -12.86 -6.23
CA ILE A 86 2.25 -13.72 -5.06
C ILE A 86 1.07 -14.63 -5.33
N ARG A 87 0.03 -14.12 -5.99
CA ARG A 87 -1.20 -14.86 -6.29
C ARG A 87 -1.61 -14.66 -7.74
N ASN A 88 -1.35 -15.69 -8.57
CA ASN A 88 -1.75 -15.69 -9.99
C ASN A 88 -3.27 -15.54 -10.13
N ASP A 89 -4.03 -16.37 -9.43
CA ASP A 89 -5.49 -16.36 -9.42
C ASP A 89 -6.02 -15.45 -8.30
N PHE A 90 -6.10 -14.15 -8.62
CA PHE A 90 -6.50 -13.10 -7.69
C PHE A 90 -8.01 -12.86 -7.75
N ASP A 91 -8.78 -13.86 -7.30
CA ASP A 91 -10.22 -13.72 -7.05
C ASP A 91 -10.45 -12.94 -5.76
N LEU A 92 -10.71 -11.64 -5.91
CA LEU A 92 -10.91 -10.72 -4.79
C LEU A 92 -12.20 -11.02 -4.01
N ASP A 93 -13.26 -11.49 -4.68
CA ASP A 93 -14.53 -11.79 -4.03
C ASP A 93 -14.39 -13.01 -3.12
N TYR A 94 -13.73 -14.05 -3.62
CA TYR A 94 -13.38 -15.20 -2.79
C TYR A 94 -12.50 -14.80 -1.60
N ILE A 95 -11.44 -14.03 -1.81
CA ILE A 95 -10.54 -13.57 -0.74
C ILE A 95 -11.32 -12.78 0.33
N ALA A 96 -12.15 -11.82 -0.09
CA ALA A 96 -12.96 -11.01 0.81
C ALA A 96 -13.96 -11.88 1.59
N SER A 97 -14.62 -12.85 0.94
CA SER A 97 -15.56 -13.76 1.59
C SER A 97 -14.90 -14.60 2.70
N VAL A 98 -13.66 -15.03 2.48
CA VAL A 98 -12.89 -15.80 3.47
C VAL A 98 -12.47 -14.90 4.63
N TYR A 99 -11.86 -13.75 4.32
CA TYR A 99 -11.36 -12.81 5.33
C TYR A 99 -12.47 -12.23 6.21
N ASN A 100 -13.68 -12.06 5.68
CA ASN A 100 -14.85 -11.60 6.44
C ASN A 100 -15.13 -12.45 7.71
N ASN A 101 -14.71 -13.71 7.74
CA ASN A 101 -14.94 -14.61 8.88
C ASN A 101 -13.89 -14.47 10.01
N TYR A 102 -12.75 -13.83 9.74
CA TYR A 102 -11.58 -13.87 10.64
C TYR A 102 -10.97 -12.50 10.93
N ALA A 103 -11.15 -11.54 10.03
CA ALA A 103 -10.50 -10.24 10.13
C ALA A 103 -11.25 -9.29 11.07
N ASP A 104 -10.49 -8.46 11.79
CA ASP A 104 -11.01 -7.27 12.47
C ASP A 104 -10.96 -6.05 11.54
N ALA A 105 -10.00 -6.01 10.61
CA ALA A 105 -9.95 -5.06 9.50
C ALA A 105 -9.37 -5.70 8.24
N ILE A 106 -9.70 -5.17 7.05
CA ILE A 106 -9.18 -5.70 5.78
C ILE A 106 -8.37 -4.63 5.07
N SER A 107 -7.08 -4.88 4.86
CA SER A 107 -6.18 -4.07 4.04
C SER A 107 -6.34 -4.44 2.56
N VAL A 108 -6.41 -3.44 1.69
CA VAL A 108 -6.51 -3.62 0.24
C VAL A 108 -5.44 -2.77 -0.43
N LEU A 109 -4.57 -3.42 -1.21
CA LEU A 109 -3.54 -2.72 -1.97
C LEU A 109 -4.18 -1.97 -3.15
N THR A 110 -3.84 -0.69 -3.26
CA THR A 110 -4.35 0.22 -4.28
C THR A 110 -3.28 0.69 -5.26
N ASP A 111 -2.01 0.37 -5.00
CA ASP A 111 -0.92 0.64 -5.94
C ASP A 111 -0.88 -0.41 -7.06
N GLU A 112 -1.22 0.04 -8.27
CA GLU A 112 -1.25 -0.78 -9.49
C GLU A 112 0.15 -1.26 -9.91
N LYS A 113 1.14 -0.37 -9.88
CA LYS A 113 2.46 -0.62 -10.50
C LYS A 113 3.28 -1.68 -9.77
N TYR A 114 3.28 -1.64 -8.45
CA TYR A 114 4.18 -2.45 -7.62
C TYR A 114 3.47 -3.62 -6.95
N PHE A 115 2.17 -3.49 -6.70
CA PHE A 115 1.39 -4.49 -5.98
C PHE A 115 0.26 -5.10 -6.83
N GLN A 116 0.05 -4.59 -8.05
CA GLN A 116 -1.08 -4.93 -8.91
C GLN A 116 -2.43 -4.76 -8.18
N GLY A 117 -2.49 -3.70 -7.36
CA GLY A 117 -3.70 -3.24 -6.68
C GLY A 117 -4.60 -2.40 -7.58
N SER A 118 -5.70 -1.91 -7.01
CA SER A 118 -6.60 -0.94 -7.67
C SER A 118 -7.47 -0.23 -6.62
N PHE A 119 -7.82 1.04 -6.88
CA PHE A 119 -8.82 1.75 -6.08
C PHE A 119 -10.22 1.12 -6.20
N ASP A 120 -10.54 0.43 -7.29
CA ASP A 120 -11.83 -0.23 -7.50
C ASP A 120 -12.03 -1.45 -6.58
N PHE A 121 -10.93 -1.99 -6.05
CA PHE A 121 -10.97 -3.10 -5.08
C PHE A 121 -11.53 -2.65 -3.72
N LEU A 122 -11.38 -1.37 -3.34
CA LEU A 122 -11.92 -0.86 -2.08
C LEU A 122 -13.44 -0.97 -1.99
N PRO A 123 -14.25 -0.43 -2.93
CA PRO A 123 -15.69 -0.60 -2.89
C PRO A 123 -16.10 -2.05 -3.14
N GLN A 124 -15.36 -2.83 -3.91
CA GLN A 124 -15.63 -4.26 -4.11
C GLN A 124 -15.55 -5.04 -2.80
N VAL A 125 -14.48 -4.88 -2.03
CA VAL A 125 -14.32 -5.52 -0.71
C VAL A 125 -15.32 -4.95 0.29
N ARG A 126 -15.48 -3.63 0.35
CA ARG A 126 -16.37 -2.96 1.32
C ARG A 126 -17.82 -3.44 1.23
N ARG A 127 -18.33 -3.75 0.03
CA ARG A 127 -19.69 -4.29 -0.18
C ARG A 127 -19.91 -5.69 0.41
N GLN A 128 -18.84 -6.44 0.66
CA GLN A 128 -18.91 -7.85 1.08
C GLN A 128 -18.68 -8.05 2.57
N VAL A 129 -18.09 -7.06 3.24
CA VAL A 129 -17.60 -7.19 4.61
C VAL A 129 -18.18 -6.12 5.51
N LYS A 130 -18.25 -6.36 6.84
CA LYS A 130 -18.69 -5.36 7.83
C LYS A 130 -17.53 -4.62 8.47
N GLN A 131 -16.34 -5.20 8.43
CA GLN A 131 -15.09 -4.67 8.95
C GLN A 131 -14.70 -3.35 8.25
N PRO A 132 -13.95 -2.46 8.92
CA PRO A 132 -13.29 -1.34 8.26
C PRO A 132 -12.31 -1.84 7.18
N VAL A 133 -12.27 -1.11 6.05
CA VAL A 133 -11.36 -1.39 4.93
C VAL A 133 -10.25 -0.33 4.95
N LEU A 134 -9.01 -0.80 5.05
CA LEU A 134 -7.80 0.03 5.02
C LEU A 134 -7.29 0.12 3.58
N CYS A 135 -7.14 1.35 3.08
CA CYS A 135 -6.48 1.63 1.81
C CYS A 135 -4.96 1.55 2.00
N LYS A 136 -4.32 0.60 1.32
CA LYS A 136 -2.88 0.34 1.41
C LYS A 136 -2.15 0.66 0.11
#